data_AF-A0A519ZB09-F1
#
_entry.id   AF-A0A519ZB09-F1
#
_cell.length_a   1.000
_cell.length_b   1.000
_cell.length_c   1.000
_cell.angle_alpha   90.00
_cell.angle_beta   90.00
_cell.angle_gamma   90.00
#
_symmetry.space_group_name_H-M   'P 1'
#
loop_
_entity.id
_entity.type
_entity.pdbx_description
1 polymer ?
#
loop_
_entity_poly.entity_id
_entity_poly.type
_entity_poly.pdbx_seq_one_letter_code
_entity_poly.pdbx_strand_id
1 'polypeptide(L)'
;MSLIIFSHANSFPASTYGVLFKSLRSRGHAVRAVDRFGHDPRYPVTSNWPFLVQQLADFAAPEIQRHGQGAWLVGHSLGGFLSLMCAARHPRLGGQALRGVVLLDSPILGGWRARALELVKHTQLVGSITPGKVSRRRRNAWPDAQAVQAHFSAKRAFADWDPQVLRDYVHHGTQDATDAQGQPHRVLAFDRDIETSIY
;
A
#
# COMPACT_ATOMS: atom_id res chain seq x y z
N MET A 1 -25.65 -4.68 0.52
CA MET A 1 -24.39 -4.33 -0.19
C MET A 1 -23.23 -4.44 0.80
N SER A 2 -22.04 -4.87 0.37
CA SER A 2 -20.92 -5.15 1.29
C SER A 2 -19.99 -3.96 1.51
N LEU A 3 -19.39 -3.91 2.70
CA LEU A 3 -18.23 -3.08 3.02
C LEU A 3 -16.93 -3.78 2.62
N ILE A 4 -16.06 -3.05 1.94
CA ILE A 4 -14.70 -3.40 1.58
C ILE A 4 -13.76 -2.47 2.34
N ILE A 5 -12.88 -3.06 3.15
CA ILE A 5 -11.73 -2.38 3.74
C ILE A 5 -10.53 -2.71 2.87
N PHE A 6 -10.02 -1.70 2.16
CA PHE A 6 -8.95 -1.86 1.20
C PHE A 6 -7.58 -1.46 1.79
N SER A 7 -6.57 -2.27 1.51
CA SER A 7 -5.16 -2.02 1.87
C SER A 7 -4.27 -1.97 0.63
N HIS A 8 -3.59 -0.85 0.45
CA HIS A 8 -2.76 -0.58 -0.72
C HIS A 8 -1.41 -1.32 -0.69
N ALA A 9 -0.71 -1.35 -1.83
CA ALA A 9 0.67 -1.83 -1.91
C ALA A 9 1.65 -0.80 -1.36
N ASN A 10 2.83 -1.23 -0.90
CA ASN A 10 3.90 -0.30 -0.48
C ASN A 10 4.17 0.72 -1.61
N SER A 11 4.47 1.97 -1.25
CA SER A 11 4.74 3.07 -2.20
C SER A 11 3.58 3.66 -2.99
N PHE A 12 2.35 3.14 -2.85
CA PHE A 12 1.19 3.60 -3.60
C PHE A 12 0.04 3.93 -2.64
N PRO A 13 -0.34 5.20 -2.43
CA PRO A 13 -1.44 5.52 -1.53
C PRO A 13 -2.75 4.89 -2.03
N ALA A 14 -3.69 4.63 -1.13
CA ALA A 14 -5.00 4.07 -1.50
C ALA A 14 -5.72 4.94 -2.54
N SER A 15 -5.51 6.26 -2.51
CA SER A 15 -6.04 7.19 -3.51
C SER A 15 -5.57 6.91 -4.94
N THR A 16 -4.46 6.20 -5.14
CA THR A 16 -4.01 5.70 -6.48
C THR A 16 -4.99 4.69 -7.08
N TYR A 17 -5.80 4.02 -6.24
CA TYR A 17 -6.76 3.01 -6.65
C TYR A 17 -8.13 3.61 -6.95
N GLY A 18 -8.20 4.92 -7.24
CA GLY A 18 -9.44 5.66 -7.50
C GLY A 18 -10.33 5.01 -8.56
N VAL A 19 -9.74 4.54 -9.67
CA VAL A 19 -10.45 3.81 -10.73
C VAL A 19 -11.10 2.53 -10.20
N LEU A 20 -10.37 1.73 -9.42
CA LEU A 20 -10.89 0.51 -8.80
C LEU A 20 -12.02 0.85 -7.82
N PHE A 21 -11.83 1.86 -6.97
CA PHE A 21 -12.83 2.25 -5.97
C PHE A 21 -14.10 2.78 -6.62
N LYS A 22 -13.98 3.57 -7.68
CA LYS A 22 -15.14 4.05 -8.48
C LYS A 22 -15.91 2.87 -9.05
N SER A 23 -15.21 1.90 -9.63
CA SER A 23 -15.80 0.68 -10.19
C SER A 23 -16.52 -0.17 -9.13
N LEU A 24 -15.94 -0.33 -7.94
CA LEU A 24 -16.58 -1.07 -6.84
C LEU A 24 -17.80 -0.33 -6.28
N ARG A 25 -17.70 0.99 -6.11
CA ARG A 25 -18.79 1.84 -5.63
C ARG A 25 -19.96 1.87 -6.63
N SER A 26 -19.71 1.88 -7.93
CA SER A 26 -20.77 1.83 -8.95
C SER A 26 -21.54 0.50 -8.96
N ARG A 27 -20.95 -0.57 -8.41
CA ARG A 27 -21.61 -1.86 -8.16
C ARG A 27 -22.29 -1.92 -6.78
N GLY A 28 -22.29 -0.82 -6.05
CA GLY A 28 -22.95 -0.65 -4.77
C GLY A 28 -22.10 -0.98 -3.54
N HIS A 29 -20.83 -1.34 -3.69
CA HIS A 29 -19.99 -1.61 -2.52
C HIS A 29 -19.58 -0.33 -1.81
N ALA A 30 -19.60 -0.35 -0.47
CA ALA A 30 -18.93 0.68 0.31
C ALA A 30 -17.43 0.36 0.35
N VAL A 31 -16.58 1.33 0.01
CA VAL A 31 -15.12 1.16 0.02
C VAL A 31 -14.48 2.19 0.95
N ARG A 32 -13.66 1.69 1.88
CA ARG A 32 -12.88 2.44 2.86
C ARG A 32 -11.44 1.97 2.83
N ALA A 33 -10.49 2.86 3.02
CA ALA A 33 -9.08 2.51 2.99
C ALA A 33 -8.27 3.43 3.91
N VAL A 34 -7.24 2.89 4.54
CA VAL A 34 -6.14 3.70 5.08
C VAL A 34 -5.35 4.21 3.89
N ASP A 35 -5.18 5.53 3.77
CA ASP A 35 -4.55 6.10 2.57
C ASP A 35 -3.05 5.84 2.52
N ARG A 36 -2.34 5.90 3.66
CA ARG A 36 -0.89 5.69 3.75
C ARG A 36 -0.51 4.89 5.00
N PHE A 37 -0.13 3.63 4.82
CA PHE A 37 0.54 2.85 5.87
C PHE A 37 1.98 3.32 6.09
N GLY A 38 2.47 3.16 7.33
CA GLY A 38 3.86 3.47 7.72
C GLY A 38 4.16 4.94 7.99
N HIS A 39 3.20 5.84 7.78
CA HIS A 39 3.38 7.30 7.90
C HIS A 39 2.66 7.91 9.10
N ASP A 40 1.94 7.11 9.87
CA ASP A 40 1.33 7.54 11.13
C ASP A 40 2.29 7.16 12.27
N PRO A 41 2.82 8.14 13.05
CA PRO A 41 3.81 7.87 14.10
C PRO A 41 3.27 6.96 15.22
N ARG A 42 1.95 6.82 15.35
CA ARG A 42 1.32 5.89 16.31
C ARG A 42 1.49 4.43 15.90
N TYR A 43 1.78 4.18 14.63
CA TYR A 43 1.90 2.84 14.05
C TYR A 43 3.26 2.68 13.34
N PRO A 44 4.37 2.68 14.09
CA PRO A 44 5.71 2.65 13.51
C PRO A 44 5.96 1.36 12.72
N VAL A 45 6.72 1.46 11.63
CA VAL A 45 7.13 0.28 10.85
C VAL A 45 8.17 -0.52 11.64
N THR A 46 7.86 -1.78 11.94
CA THR A 46 8.78 -2.74 12.57
C THR A 46 8.71 -4.10 11.88
N SER A 47 9.64 -4.99 12.24
CA SER A 47 9.71 -6.35 11.69
C SER A 47 8.38 -7.08 11.83
N ASN A 48 7.93 -7.71 10.74
CA ASN A 48 6.61 -8.37 10.61
C ASN A 48 5.40 -7.44 10.80
N TRP A 49 5.58 -6.13 10.75
CA TRP A 49 4.53 -5.10 10.68
C TRP A 49 3.37 -5.22 11.70
N PRO A 50 3.58 -5.62 12.98
CA PRO A 50 2.49 -5.77 13.94
C PRO A 50 1.71 -4.46 14.15
N PHE A 51 2.38 -3.31 14.11
CA PHE A 51 1.75 -2.01 14.26
C PHE A 51 0.94 -1.59 13.03
N LEU A 52 1.36 -1.95 11.80
CA LEU A 52 0.57 -1.68 10.60
C LEU A 52 -0.68 -2.56 10.54
N VAL A 53 -0.58 -3.81 11.05
CA VAL A 53 -1.75 -4.67 11.25
C VAL A 53 -2.71 -4.06 12.27
N GLN A 54 -2.18 -3.51 13.37
CA GLN A 54 -3.00 -2.80 14.36
C GLN A 54 -3.65 -1.55 13.77
N GLN A 55 -2.93 -0.76 12.96
CA GLN A 55 -3.48 0.41 12.26
C GLN A 55 -4.69 0.01 11.40
N LEU A 56 -4.59 -1.10 10.68
CA LEU A 56 -5.70 -1.62 9.88
C LEU A 56 -6.88 -2.03 10.76
N ALA A 57 -6.63 -2.73 11.87
CA ALA A 57 -7.69 -3.15 12.79
C ALA A 57 -8.41 -1.94 13.41
N ASP A 58 -7.66 -0.95 13.91
CA ASP A 58 -8.18 0.27 14.53
C ASP A 58 -8.97 1.12 13.53
N PHE A 59 -8.55 1.16 12.27
CA PHE A 59 -9.29 1.80 11.20
C PHE A 59 -10.56 1.03 10.83
N ALA A 60 -10.47 -0.29 10.69
CA ALA A 60 -11.56 -1.11 10.17
C ALA A 60 -12.69 -1.30 11.19
N ALA A 61 -12.38 -1.45 12.47
CA ALA A 61 -13.38 -1.70 13.52
C ALA A 61 -14.52 -0.68 13.54
N PRO A 62 -14.29 0.65 13.60
CA PRO A 62 -15.37 1.62 13.59
C PRO A 62 -16.11 1.70 12.24
N GLU A 63 -15.44 1.48 11.11
CA GLU A 63 -16.12 1.41 9.80
C GLU A 63 -17.09 0.21 9.73
N ILE A 64 -16.66 -0.95 10.23
CA ILE A 64 -17.47 -2.17 10.28
C ILE A 64 -18.63 -2.01 11.25
N GLN A 65 -18.39 -1.44 12.42
CA GLN A 65 -19.44 -1.17 13.40
C GLN A 65 -20.52 -0.25 12.81
N ARG A 66 -20.12 0.85 12.17
CA ARG A 66 -21.06 1.78 11.52
C ARG A 66 -21.82 1.16 10.36
N HIS A 67 -21.20 0.22 9.64
CA HIS A 67 -21.87 -0.51 8.56
C HIS A 67 -22.89 -1.55 9.07
N GLY A 68 -22.71 -2.07 10.27
CA GLY A 68 -23.63 -3.02 10.92
C GLY A 68 -23.53 -4.47 10.41
N GLN A 69 -22.62 -4.76 9.48
CA GLN A 69 -22.36 -6.10 8.95
C GLN A 69 -20.86 -6.31 8.79
N GLY A 70 -20.42 -7.57 8.78
CA GLY A 70 -19.02 -7.94 8.50
C GLY A 70 -18.51 -7.38 7.17
N ALA A 71 -17.22 -7.07 7.10
CA ALA A 71 -16.56 -6.56 5.90
C ALA A 71 -15.64 -7.60 5.24
N TRP A 72 -15.33 -7.36 3.96
CA TRP A 72 -14.22 -8.00 3.25
C TRP A 72 -12.95 -7.17 3.46
N LEU A 73 -11.84 -7.83 3.81
CA LEU A 73 -10.52 -7.20 3.78
C LEU A 73 -9.89 -7.50 2.41
N VAL A 74 -9.55 -6.47 1.65
CA VAL A 74 -9.01 -6.61 0.28
C VAL A 74 -7.67 -5.91 0.23
N GLY A 75 -6.61 -6.62 -0.18
CA GLY A 75 -5.26 -6.05 -0.13
C GLY A 75 -4.40 -6.35 -1.34
N HIS A 76 -3.64 -5.36 -1.81
CA HIS A 76 -2.63 -5.51 -2.88
C HIS A 76 -1.21 -5.57 -2.28
N SER A 77 -0.40 -6.56 -2.70
CA SER A 77 0.99 -6.72 -2.27
C SER A 77 1.13 -6.67 -0.73
N LEU A 78 1.85 -5.68 -0.17
CA LEU A 78 1.91 -5.42 1.29
C LEU A 78 0.52 -5.42 1.93
N GLY A 79 -0.45 -4.72 1.34
CA GLY A 79 -1.80 -4.62 1.87
C GLY A 79 -2.51 -5.96 1.97
N GLY A 80 -2.17 -6.93 1.11
CA GLY A 80 -2.68 -8.30 1.21
C GLY A 80 -2.12 -9.04 2.42
N PHE A 81 -0.83 -8.89 2.70
CA PHE A 81 -0.24 -9.40 3.95
C PHE A 81 -0.90 -8.78 5.18
N LEU A 82 -1.04 -7.45 5.21
CA LEU A 82 -1.68 -6.75 6.33
C LEU A 82 -3.13 -7.20 6.52
N SER A 83 -3.90 -7.35 5.44
CA SER A 83 -5.28 -7.83 5.47
C SER A 83 -5.39 -9.26 6.01
N LEU A 84 -4.52 -10.15 5.54
CA LEU A 84 -4.48 -11.55 6.00
C LEU A 84 -4.12 -11.64 7.49
N MET A 85 -3.06 -10.95 7.90
CA MET A 85 -2.60 -10.93 9.28
C MET A 85 -3.63 -10.30 10.21
N CYS A 86 -4.31 -9.24 9.77
CA CYS A 86 -5.39 -8.60 10.51
C CYS A 86 -6.56 -9.57 10.72
N ALA A 87 -7.02 -10.25 9.67
CA ALA A 87 -8.09 -11.24 9.78
C ALA A 87 -7.72 -12.41 10.71
N ALA A 88 -6.46 -12.88 10.66
CA ALA A 88 -5.98 -13.96 11.50
C ALA A 88 -5.92 -13.57 12.99
N ARG A 89 -5.55 -12.32 13.31
CA ARG A 89 -5.45 -11.82 14.70
C ARG A 89 -6.77 -11.29 15.25
N HIS A 90 -7.62 -10.75 14.37
CA HIS A 90 -8.88 -10.10 14.71
C HIS A 90 -10.01 -10.66 13.84
N PRO A 91 -10.43 -11.92 14.04
CA PRO A 91 -11.49 -12.53 13.22
C PRO A 91 -12.85 -11.83 13.39
N ARG A 92 -12.99 -11.03 14.46
CA ARG A 92 -14.12 -10.13 14.69
C ARG A 92 -13.62 -8.71 14.88
N LEU A 93 -14.19 -7.76 14.14
CA LEU A 93 -13.91 -6.32 14.23
C LEU A 93 -15.22 -5.55 14.26
N GLY A 94 -15.30 -4.49 15.06
CA GLY A 94 -16.54 -3.69 15.19
C GLY A 94 -17.77 -4.50 15.64
N GLY A 95 -17.55 -5.58 16.40
CA GLY A 95 -18.60 -6.51 16.85
C GLY A 95 -19.04 -7.55 15.80
N GLN A 96 -18.55 -7.47 14.56
CA GLN A 96 -18.95 -8.33 13.45
C GLN A 96 -17.85 -9.33 13.08
N ALA A 97 -18.22 -10.53 12.63
CA ALA A 97 -17.28 -11.45 12.01
C ALA A 97 -16.86 -10.92 10.62
N LEU A 98 -15.58 -11.06 10.28
CA LEU A 98 -15.11 -10.72 8.93
C LEU A 98 -15.71 -11.69 7.90
N ARG A 99 -16.03 -11.19 6.70
CA ARG A 99 -16.58 -12.03 5.61
C ARG A 99 -15.51 -12.85 4.91
N GLY A 100 -14.28 -12.36 4.90
CA GLY A 100 -13.15 -13.01 4.27
C GLY A 100 -12.08 -12.02 3.83
N VAL A 101 -11.02 -12.57 3.24
CA VAL A 101 -9.86 -11.84 2.73
C VAL A 101 -9.72 -12.09 1.23
N VAL A 102 -9.48 -11.03 0.46
CA VAL A 102 -9.12 -11.10 -0.97
C VAL A 102 -7.70 -10.58 -1.15
N LEU A 103 -6.85 -11.40 -1.73
CA LEU A 103 -5.45 -11.09 -2.00
C LEU A 103 -5.27 -10.74 -3.48
N LEU A 104 -4.80 -9.53 -3.74
CA LEU A 104 -4.44 -9.06 -5.07
C LEU A 104 -2.91 -9.10 -5.16
N ASP A 105 -2.37 -9.93 -6.05
CA ASP A 105 -0.92 -10.04 -6.32
C ASP A 105 -0.03 -9.94 -5.06
N SER A 106 -0.42 -10.70 -4.02
CA SER A 106 0.24 -10.71 -2.72
C SER A 106 0.91 -12.06 -2.58
N PRO A 107 2.21 -12.20 -2.91
CA PRO A 107 2.88 -13.48 -2.95
C PRO A 107 3.12 -13.99 -1.53
N ILE A 108 2.08 -14.54 -0.89
CA ILE A 108 2.14 -15.09 0.46
C ILE A 108 3.17 -16.23 0.44
N LEU A 109 4.32 -15.98 1.05
CA LEU A 109 5.38 -16.97 1.19
C LEU A 109 4.98 -17.94 2.30
N GLY A 110 4.31 -19.03 1.92
CA GLY A 110 3.99 -20.16 2.79
C GLY A 110 4.79 -21.41 2.42
N GLY A 111 5.12 -22.22 3.43
CA GLY A 111 5.63 -23.58 3.24
C GLY A 111 7.05 -23.68 2.65
N TRP A 112 7.27 -24.64 1.75
CA TRP A 112 8.59 -24.96 1.19
C TRP A 112 9.28 -23.79 0.48
N ARG A 113 8.51 -22.81 -0.02
CA ARG A 113 9.04 -21.60 -0.66
C ARG A 113 9.71 -20.65 0.34
N ALA A 114 9.25 -20.60 1.59
CA ALA A 114 9.92 -19.84 2.65
C ALA A 114 11.27 -20.49 2.99
N ARG A 115 11.32 -21.83 3.10
CA ARG A 115 12.56 -22.60 3.31
C ARG A 115 13.54 -22.49 2.14
N ALA A 116 13.04 -22.48 0.91
CA ALA A 116 13.88 -22.27 -0.28
C ALA A 116 14.46 -20.85 -0.31
N LEU A 117 13.66 -19.83 0.02
CA LEU A 117 14.14 -18.44 0.12
C LEU A 117 15.16 -18.26 1.26
N GLU A 118 14.99 -18.98 2.37
CA GLU A 118 15.94 -19.03 3.49
C GLU A 118 17.27 -19.65 3.03
N LEU A 119 17.24 -20.75 2.28
CA LEU A 119 18.44 -21.34 1.66
C LEU A 119 19.10 -20.40 0.62
N VAL A 120 18.32 -19.67 -0.18
CA VAL A 120 18.85 -18.70 -1.16
C VAL A 120 19.45 -17.46 -0.47
N LYS A 121 18.94 -17.05 0.69
CA LYS A 121 19.57 -15.99 1.50
C LYS A 121 20.96 -16.41 2.01
N HIS A 122 21.20 -17.71 2.22
CA HIS A 122 22.50 -18.25 2.64
C HIS A 122 23.51 -18.42 1.48
N THR A 123 23.06 -18.43 0.23
CA THR A 123 23.92 -18.46 -0.95
C THR A 123 23.97 -17.07 -1.59
N GLN A 124 24.95 -16.24 -1.20
CA GLN A 124 25.21 -14.92 -1.80
C GLN A 124 25.63 -15.01 -3.29
N LEU A 125 24.75 -15.48 -4.17
CA LEU A 125 25.00 -15.61 -5.60
C LEU A 125 23.74 -15.29 -6.43
N VAL A 126 23.11 -14.15 -6.12
CA VAL A 126 22.38 -13.39 -7.14
C VAL A 126 22.63 -11.91 -6.85
N GLY A 127 23.32 -11.22 -7.76
CA GLY A 127 23.49 -9.77 -7.78
C GLY A 127 22.17 -9.02 -8.01
N SER A 128 21.19 -9.24 -7.14
CA SER A 128 19.85 -8.68 -7.24
C SER A 128 19.79 -7.33 -6.53
N ILE A 129 19.26 -6.33 -7.23
CA ILE A 129 18.85 -5.08 -6.61
C ILE A 129 17.66 -5.46 -5.70
N THR A 130 17.90 -5.57 -4.40
CA THR A 130 16.81 -5.87 -3.44
C THR A 130 15.78 -4.74 -3.47
N PRO A 131 14.48 -5.01 -3.21
CA PRO A 131 13.46 -3.97 -3.20
C PRO A 131 13.83 -2.76 -2.32
N GLY A 132 14.45 -2.99 -1.15
CA GLY A 132 14.99 -1.91 -0.30
C GLY A 132 16.17 -1.12 -0.91
N LYS A 133 17.00 -1.71 -1.78
CA LYS A 133 18.03 -0.98 -2.54
C LYS A 133 17.41 -0.10 -3.63
N VAL A 134 16.33 -0.54 -4.29
CA VAL A 134 15.58 0.27 -5.26
C VAL A 134 14.96 1.48 -4.57
N SER A 135 14.28 1.26 -3.43
CA SER A 135 13.60 2.31 -2.68
C SER A 135 14.54 3.46 -2.28
N ARG A 136 15.71 3.14 -1.70
CA ARG A 136 16.71 4.15 -1.31
C ARG A 136 17.25 5.01 -2.45
N ARG A 137 17.32 4.47 -3.67
CA ARG A 137 17.83 5.18 -4.86
C ARG A 137 16.72 5.84 -5.67
N ARG A 138 15.48 5.76 -5.21
CA ARG A 138 14.33 6.32 -5.91
C ARG A 138 14.44 7.83 -5.93
N ARG A 139 14.28 8.41 -7.12
CA ARG A 139 14.06 9.85 -7.29
C ARG A 139 12.86 10.23 -6.44
N ASN A 140 13.03 11.23 -5.59
CA ASN A 140 12.03 11.67 -4.62
C ASN A 140 11.61 13.13 -4.78
N ALA A 141 12.16 13.86 -5.77
CA ALA A 141 11.83 15.26 -6.03
C ALA A 141 11.76 15.57 -7.54
N TRP A 142 10.84 16.44 -7.92
CA TRP A 142 10.57 16.93 -9.28
C TRP A 142 10.17 18.40 -9.24
N PRO A 143 10.44 19.19 -10.29
CA PRO A 143 10.07 20.61 -10.31
C PRO A 143 8.55 20.83 -10.22
N ASP A 144 7.75 19.96 -10.83
CA ASP A 144 6.29 20.08 -10.85
C ASP A 144 5.61 18.73 -11.14
N ALA A 145 4.27 18.70 -11.11
CA ALA A 145 3.48 17.50 -11.37
C ALA A 145 3.62 16.99 -12.82
N GLN A 146 3.86 17.87 -13.80
CA GLN A 146 4.07 17.47 -15.19
C GLN A 146 5.39 16.69 -15.34
N ALA A 147 6.44 17.10 -14.63
CA ALA A 147 7.70 16.38 -14.57
C ALA A 147 7.58 15.03 -13.85
N VAL A 148 6.72 14.93 -12.82
CA VAL A 148 6.37 13.64 -12.20
C VAL A 148 5.69 12.74 -13.24
N GLN A 149 4.67 13.25 -13.94
CA GLN A 149 3.94 12.52 -14.98
C GLN A 149 4.87 12.04 -16.08
N ALA A 150 5.73 12.90 -16.64
CA ALA A 150 6.69 12.54 -17.68
C ALA A 150 7.68 11.48 -17.19
N HIS A 151 8.18 11.62 -15.96
CA HIS A 151 9.12 10.67 -15.36
C HIS A 151 8.54 9.26 -15.23
N PHE A 152 7.30 9.12 -14.76
CA PHE A 152 6.68 7.81 -14.59
C PHE A 152 6.14 7.25 -15.91
N SER A 153 5.55 8.07 -16.78
CA SER A 153 5.06 7.62 -18.10
C SER A 153 6.17 7.04 -18.98
N ALA A 154 7.40 7.54 -18.87
CA ALA A 154 8.55 7.02 -19.61
C ALA A 154 9.05 5.65 -19.11
N LYS A 155 8.61 5.18 -17.94
CA LYS A 155 9.03 3.90 -17.39
C LYS A 155 8.14 2.78 -17.89
N ARG A 156 8.77 1.71 -18.40
CA ARG A 156 8.08 0.50 -18.86
C ARG A 156 7.10 -0.08 -17.82
N ALA A 157 7.43 -0.01 -16.52
CA ALA A 157 6.57 -0.52 -15.45
C ALA A 157 5.22 0.22 -15.31
N PHE A 158 5.10 1.42 -15.88
CA PHE A 158 3.88 2.23 -15.87
C PHE A 158 3.25 2.35 -17.26
N ALA A 159 3.85 1.74 -18.29
CA ALA A 159 3.40 1.89 -19.67
C ALA A 159 1.98 1.34 -19.89
N ASP A 160 1.64 0.25 -19.19
CA ASP A 160 0.34 -0.41 -19.28
C ASP A 160 -0.66 0.05 -18.21
N TRP A 161 -0.31 1.08 -17.43
CA TRP A 161 -1.24 1.63 -16.44
C TRP A 161 -2.37 2.36 -17.13
N ASP A 162 -3.59 2.23 -16.59
CA ASP A 162 -4.68 3.11 -16.95
C ASP A 162 -4.23 4.58 -16.75
N PRO A 163 -4.41 5.47 -17.74
CA PRO A 163 -3.94 6.85 -17.65
C PRO A 163 -4.47 7.60 -16.41
N GLN A 164 -5.69 7.27 -15.94
CA GLN A 164 -6.22 7.85 -14.71
C GLN A 164 -5.50 7.35 -13.47
N VAL A 165 -5.13 6.07 -13.41
CA VAL A 165 -4.35 5.52 -12.28
C VAL A 165 -2.99 6.21 -12.18
N LEU A 166 -2.33 6.45 -13.31
CA LEU A 166 -1.07 7.18 -13.31
C LEU A 166 -1.25 8.64 -12.86
N ARG A 167 -2.31 9.33 -13.31
CA ARG A 167 -2.63 10.68 -12.85
C ARG A 167 -2.93 10.71 -11.34
N ASP A 168 -3.71 9.76 -10.85
CA ASP A 168 -4.01 9.63 -9.42
C ASP A 168 -2.72 9.41 -8.62
N TYR A 169 -1.80 8.59 -9.13
CA TYR A 169 -0.49 8.40 -8.51
C TYR A 169 0.37 9.66 -8.53
N VAL A 170 0.39 10.42 -9.63
CA VAL A 170 1.10 11.72 -9.68
C VAL A 170 0.53 12.67 -8.63
N HIS A 171 -0.79 12.79 -8.54
CA HIS A 171 -1.44 13.74 -7.66
C HIS A 171 -1.34 13.35 -6.18
N HIS A 172 -1.60 12.09 -5.85
CA HIS A 172 -1.70 11.60 -4.47
C HIS A 172 -0.43 10.92 -3.96
N GLY A 173 0.36 10.32 -4.86
CA GLY A 173 1.65 9.70 -4.54
C GLY A 173 2.81 10.69 -4.45
N THR A 174 2.57 11.97 -4.78
CA THR A 174 3.49 13.08 -4.50
C THR A 174 2.77 14.19 -3.75
N GLN A 175 3.51 15.13 -3.19
CA GLN A 175 2.98 16.30 -2.48
C GLN A 175 3.83 17.54 -2.77
N ASP A 176 3.24 18.71 -2.59
CA ASP A 176 3.97 19.98 -2.73
C ASP A 176 4.96 20.13 -1.57
N ALA A 177 6.13 20.66 -1.90
CA ALA A 177 7.18 21.02 -0.97
C ALA A 177 7.86 22.31 -1.45
N THR A 178 8.56 22.97 -0.53
CA THR A 178 9.33 24.17 -0.81
C THR A 178 10.77 23.90 -0.42
N ASP A 179 11.72 24.22 -1.30
CA ASP A 179 13.14 24.06 -0.99
C ASP A 179 13.66 25.18 -0.07
N ALA A 180 14.95 25.12 0.28
CA ALA A 180 15.58 26.11 1.15
C ALA A 180 15.62 27.53 0.53
N GLN A 181 15.41 27.64 -0.78
CA GLN A 181 15.40 28.87 -1.55
C GLN A 181 13.97 29.39 -1.80
N GLY A 182 12.94 28.73 -1.25
CA GLY A 182 11.55 29.14 -1.42
C GLY A 182 10.90 28.65 -2.72
N GLN A 183 11.57 27.80 -3.51
CA GLN A 183 11.02 27.33 -4.79
C GLN A 183 10.08 26.13 -4.57
N PRO A 184 8.85 26.18 -5.12
CA PRO A 184 7.92 25.07 -5.04
C PRO A 184 8.42 23.91 -5.91
N HIS A 185 8.25 22.71 -5.40
CA HIS A 185 8.55 21.47 -6.11
C HIS A 185 7.64 20.35 -5.59
N ARG A 186 7.65 19.20 -6.27
CA ARG A 186 6.93 17.99 -5.86
C ARG A 186 7.89 16.99 -5.24
N VAL A 187 7.50 16.39 -4.13
CA VAL A 187 8.24 15.27 -3.50
C VAL A 187 7.35 14.04 -3.35
N LEU A 188 7.95 12.86 -3.20
CA LEU A 188 7.18 11.65 -2.89
C LEU A 188 6.38 11.85 -1.59
N ALA A 189 5.13 11.41 -1.62
CA ALA A 189 4.24 11.40 -0.45
C ALA A 189 4.57 10.24 0.52
N PHE A 190 5.36 9.27 0.06
CA PHE A 190 5.90 8.18 0.84
C PHE A 190 7.40 8.44 1.09
N ASP A 191 7.79 8.41 2.36
CA ASP A 191 9.18 8.51 2.78
C ASP A 191 9.94 7.25 2.39
N ARG A 192 11.11 7.42 1.75
CA ARG A 192 11.89 6.29 1.21
C ARG A 192 12.43 5.37 2.30
N ASP A 193 12.74 5.90 3.47
CA ASP A 193 13.28 5.12 4.59
C ASP A 193 12.15 4.30 5.23
N ILE A 194 10.94 4.84 5.30
CA ILE A 194 9.74 4.08 5.66
C ILE A 194 9.46 2.99 4.62
N GLU A 195 9.44 3.32 3.33
CA GLU A 195 9.24 2.36 2.24
C GLU A 195 10.28 1.23 2.30
N THR A 196 11.53 1.58 2.61
CA THR A 196 12.63 0.63 2.76
C THR A 196 12.47 -0.25 3.99
N SER A 197 12.03 0.31 5.12
CA SER A 197 11.84 -0.42 6.38
C SER A 197 10.69 -1.42 6.31
N ILE A 198 9.80 -1.28 5.32
CA ILE A 198 8.75 -2.25 5.03
C ILE A 198 9.30 -3.52 4.38
N TYR A 199 10.44 -3.47 3.68
CA TYR A 199 11.07 -4.63 3.03
C TYR A 199 12.04 -5.39 3.94
#